data_AF-A0AAU9MM88-F1
#
_entry.id   AF-A0AAU9MM88-F1
#
_cell.length_a   1.000
_cell.length_b   1.000
_cell.length_c   1.000
_cell.angle_alpha   90.00
_cell.angle_beta   90.00
_cell.angle_gamma   90.00
#
_symmetry.space_group_name_H-M   'P 1'
#
loop_
_entity.id
_entity.type
_entity.pdbx_description
1 polymer ?
#
loop_
_entity_poly.entity_id
_entity_poly.type
_entity_poly.pdbx_seq_one_letter_code
_entity_poly.pdbx_strand_id
1 'polypeptide(L)'
;MPPSSFPDIWTWIQNLPPLTQWQTNTKSIRIISSSQPSLELSISKTLIHSSSFSFSIRVNYNLPISLWTSKPLKSAISNTLFHEHTISKLLTNIIKDILNYTPIKPSNSFLKLPQPNSIPNLKDIFNFVFLALVFIVSIYEAPQDIRCDCINMLKDQFASSWARETSKRLMRLMGSNTEEQWMRSMNLAITNWMTELRARNHCLKAPSPMYSSAISGLGLWKVQLYCPVIAMEIEKCNSPGQEDQKLGFSLNYHQVEGVIQLNHQVMVREEWIDVLVSIDNVR
;
A
#
# COMPACT_ATOMS: atom_id res chain seq x y z
N MET A 1 -19.61 -0.37 13.67
CA MET A 1 -18.34 -0.80 13.05
C MET A 1 -17.24 -0.56 14.05
N PRO A 2 -16.40 -1.55 14.38
CA PRO A 2 -15.26 -1.29 15.27
C PRO A 2 -14.34 -0.26 14.59
N PRO A 3 -13.75 0.67 15.36
CA PRO A 3 -12.76 1.59 14.84
C PRO A 3 -11.61 0.80 14.20
N SER A 4 -11.05 1.32 13.10
CA SER A 4 -9.82 0.78 12.51
C SER A 4 -8.76 0.61 13.59
N SER A 5 -8.23 -0.60 13.77
CA SER A 5 -7.18 -0.86 14.76
C SER A 5 -5.83 -0.27 14.35
N PHE A 6 -5.69 0.12 13.07
CA PHE A 6 -4.50 0.80 12.59
C PHE A 6 -4.42 2.23 13.13
N PRO A 7 -3.24 2.68 13.63
CA PRO A 7 -3.09 4.00 14.20
C PRO A 7 -3.30 5.12 13.17
N ASP A 8 -3.86 6.23 13.63
CA ASP A 8 -3.98 7.46 12.84
C ASP A 8 -2.63 8.19 12.79
N ILE A 9 -1.78 7.77 11.86
CA ILE A 9 -0.42 8.28 11.68
C ILE A 9 -0.44 9.76 11.30
N TRP A 10 -1.40 10.18 10.49
CA TRP A 10 -1.57 11.59 10.13
C TRP A 10 -1.77 12.47 11.37
N THR A 11 -2.76 12.14 12.20
CA THR A 11 -3.05 12.93 13.41
C THR A 11 -1.92 12.81 14.44
N TRP A 12 -1.28 11.64 14.57
CA TRP A 12 -0.08 11.48 15.39
C TRP A 12 1.03 12.45 14.97
N ILE A 13 1.34 12.52 13.68
CA ILE A 13 2.37 13.42 13.13
C ILE A 13 2.01 14.89 13.36
N GLN A 14 0.76 15.28 13.12
CA GLN A 14 0.30 16.67 13.30
C GLN A 14 0.39 17.13 14.77
N ASN A 15 0.23 16.19 15.71
CA ASN A 15 0.32 16.45 17.15
C ASN A 15 1.75 16.40 17.70
N LEU A 16 2.77 16.15 16.87
CA LEU A 16 4.16 16.17 17.32
C LEU A 16 4.61 17.61 17.60
N PRO A 17 5.31 17.86 18.73
CA PRO A 17 5.87 19.18 19.01
C PRO A 17 6.99 19.53 18.01
N PRO A 18 7.37 20.80 17.83
CA PRO A 18 8.53 21.20 17.02
C PRO A 18 9.81 20.40 17.34
N LEU A 19 10.68 20.13 16.36
CA LEU A 19 11.91 19.32 16.55
C LEU A 19 12.82 19.85 17.69
N THR A 20 12.81 21.16 17.91
CA THR A 20 13.57 21.86 18.95
C THR A 20 13.10 21.50 20.36
N GLN A 21 11.82 21.17 20.52
CA GLN A 21 11.20 20.83 21.81
C GLN A 21 11.30 19.34 22.16
N TRP A 22 11.86 18.52 21.28
CA TRP A 22 12.00 17.09 21.56
C TRP A 22 13.13 16.83 22.55
N GLN A 23 12.76 16.32 23.73
CA GLN A 23 13.68 15.85 24.77
C GLN A 23 14.56 14.70 24.30
N THR A 24 14.00 13.80 23.49
CA THR A 24 14.69 12.65 22.89
C THR A 24 14.88 12.86 21.39
N ASN A 25 15.87 12.22 20.80
CA ASN A 25 16.07 12.28 19.34
C ASN A 25 15.00 11.49 18.55
N THR A 26 14.16 10.73 19.25
CA THR A 26 13.15 9.86 18.67
C THR A 26 11.79 10.03 19.34
N LYS A 27 10.72 9.92 18.53
CA LYS A 27 9.34 9.70 18.99
C LYS A 27 8.80 8.47 18.27
N SER A 28 7.99 7.64 18.93
CA SER A 28 7.36 6.47 18.30
C SER A 28 5.89 6.33 18.64
N ILE A 29 5.18 5.62 17.77
CA ILE A 29 3.82 5.14 17.94
C ILE A 29 3.81 3.64 17.63
N ARG A 30 3.11 2.86 18.45
CA ARG A 30 2.93 1.42 18.20
C ARG A 30 1.93 1.22 17.08
N ILE A 31 2.29 0.40 16.10
CA ILE A 31 1.40 -0.08 15.05
C ILE A 31 0.76 -1.41 15.48
N ILE A 32 1.55 -2.27 16.13
CA ILE A 32 1.13 -3.59 16.61
C ILE A 32 1.36 -3.65 18.11
N SER A 33 0.30 -4.00 18.84
CA SER A 33 0.26 -3.95 20.31
C SER A 33 0.24 -5.32 20.99
N SER A 34 0.49 -6.42 20.27
CA SER A 34 0.66 -7.73 20.91
C SER A 34 1.88 -7.71 21.83
N SER A 35 1.86 -8.56 22.86
CA SER A 35 2.98 -8.81 23.79
C SER A 35 4.32 -8.87 23.05
N GLN A 36 5.40 -8.39 23.69
CA GLN A 36 6.72 -8.28 23.07
C GLN A 36 7.06 -9.51 22.23
N PRO A 37 7.45 -9.32 20.96
CA PRO A 37 7.87 -8.06 20.30
C PRO A 37 6.75 -7.18 19.69
N SER A 38 6.95 -5.86 19.68
CA SER A 38 6.00 -4.89 19.11
C SER A 38 6.54 -4.18 17.86
N LEU A 39 5.68 -3.89 16.89
CA LEU A 39 6.01 -3.10 15.71
C LEU A 39 5.70 -1.62 15.95
N GLU A 40 6.71 -0.77 15.76
CA GLU A 40 6.65 0.66 16.03
C GLU A 40 6.99 1.49 14.78
N LEU A 41 6.22 2.53 14.53
CA LEU A 41 6.63 3.61 13.65
C LEU A 41 7.34 4.66 14.50
N SER A 42 8.55 5.01 14.12
CA SER A 42 9.35 6.00 14.81
C SER A 42 9.79 7.10 13.87
N ILE A 43 9.95 8.30 14.41
CA ILE A 43 10.52 9.45 13.74
C ILE A 43 11.78 9.86 14.51
N SER A 44 12.90 10.00 13.79
CA SER A 44 14.19 10.40 14.35
C SER A 44 14.66 11.72 13.76
N LYS A 45 15.13 12.64 14.60
CA LYS A 45 15.78 13.88 14.16
C LYS A 45 17.29 13.69 14.02
N THR A 46 17.86 14.24 12.95
CA THR A 46 19.30 14.30 12.72
C THR A 46 19.72 15.77 12.64
N LEU A 47 20.61 16.19 13.54
CA LEU A 47 21.04 17.59 13.70
C LEU A 47 22.30 17.95 12.89
N ILE A 48 22.68 17.11 11.92
CA ILE A 48 23.91 17.28 11.16
C ILE A 48 23.61 18.23 9.97
N HIS A 49 24.02 19.49 10.11
CA HIS A 49 24.02 20.60 9.13
C HIS A 49 22.66 21.18 8.66
N SER A 50 21.56 20.45 8.79
CA SER A 50 20.20 21.00 8.61
C SER A 50 19.21 20.17 9.43
N SER A 51 18.25 20.81 10.12
CA SER A 51 17.24 20.11 10.92
C SER A 51 16.44 19.17 10.02
N SER A 52 16.86 17.90 9.99
CA SER A 52 16.26 16.87 9.16
C SER A 52 15.70 15.77 10.04
N PHE A 53 14.71 15.06 9.51
CA PHE A 53 14.12 13.92 10.18
C PHE A 53 13.85 12.79 9.20
N SER A 54 13.82 11.57 9.73
CA SER A 54 13.49 10.35 8.99
C SER A 54 12.46 9.55 9.77
N PHE A 55 11.61 8.84 9.03
CA PHE A 55 10.74 7.82 9.59
C PHE A 55 11.43 6.47 9.53
N SER A 56 11.14 5.61 10.49
CA SER A 56 11.56 4.22 10.45
C SER A 56 10.52 3.30 11.07
N ILE A 57 10.27 2.18 10.41
CA ILE A 57 9.47 1.08 10.94
C ILE A 57 10.43 0.15 11.67
N ARG A 58 10.17 -0.11 12.94
CA ARG A 58 11.08 -0.86 13.81
C ARG A 58 10.34 -1.96 14.56
N VAL A 59 11.04 -3.04 14.84
CA VAL A 59 10.56 -4.09 15.74
C VAL A 59 11.32 -3.99 17.05
N ASN A 60 10.58 -4.05 18.15
CA ASN A 60 11.12 -3.93 19.49
C ASN A 60 11.17 -5.28 20.20
N TYR A 61 12.34 -5.95 20.12
CA TYR A 61 12.61 -7.24 20.78
C TYR A 61 13.30 -7.13 22.13
N ASN A 62 14.03 -6.04 22.35
CA ASN A 62 14.86 -5.62 23.50
C ASN A 62 15.94 -4.66 22.96
N LEU A 63 16.45 -4.96 21.76
CA LEU A 63 17.17 -4.02 20.89
C LEU A 63 16.26 -3.72 19.68
N PRO A 64 16.05 -2.44 19.32
CA PRO A 64 15.18 -2.10 18.19
C PRO A 64 15.88 -2.43 16.86
N ILE A 65 15.22 -3.25 16.04
CA ILE A 65 15.66 -3.58 14.68
C ILE A 65 14.89 -2.69 13.70
N SER A 66 15.60 -1.94 12.85
CA SER A 66 14.96 -1.12 11.82
C SER A 66 14.68 -1.96 10.57
N LEU A 67 13.40 -2.09 10.23
CA LEU A 67 12.96 -2.81 9.03
C LEU A 67 12.95 -1.91 7.78
N TRP A 68 12.61 -0.64 7.97
CA TRP A 68 12.57 0.34 6.90
C TRP A 68 12.95 1.71 7.46
N THR A 69 13.62 2.53 6.66
CA THR A 69 13.97 3.92 6.99
C THR A 69 13.73 4.81 5.78
N SER A 70 12.97 5.88 5.97
CA SER A 70 12.70 6.86 4.93
C SER A 70 13.94 7.66 4.58
N LYS A 71 13.96 8.19 3.35
CA LYS A 71 14.92 9.25 3.00
C LYS A 71 14.77 10.44 3.96
N PRO A 72 15.88 11.10 4.35
CA PRO A 72 15.83 12.27 5.22
C PRO A 72 14.99 13.40 4.59
N LEU A 73 14.07 13.95 5.37
CA LEU A 73 13.26 15.11 5.03
C LEU A 73 13.79 16.32 5.77
N LYS A 74 13.88 17.47 5.07
CA LYS A 74 14.26 18.73 5.69
C LYS A 74 13.03 19.34 6.37
N SER A 75 13.18 19.76 7.62
CA SER A 75 12.15 20.56 8.30
C SER A 75 12.11 21.95 7.69
N ALA A 76 10.90 22.48 7.47
CA ALA A 76 10.72 23.91 7.26
C ALA A 76 11.01 24.65 8.59
N ILE A 77 11.38 25.93 8.50
CA ILE A 77 11.69 26.81 9.65
C ILE A 77 10.42 27.14 10.47
N SER A 78 9.23 26.89 9.92
CA SER A 78 7.94 27.12 10.56
C SER A 78 7.68 26.20 11.77
N ASN A 79 6.97 26.70 12.77
CA ASN A 79 6.61 26.02 14.03
C ASN A 79 5.83 24.68 13.86
N THR A 80 5.40 24.32 12.65
CA THR A 80 4.79 23.02 12.36
C THR A 80 5.78 22.13 11.64
N LEU A 81 6.04 20.93 12.18
CA LEU A 81 6.93 19.90 11.60
C LEU A 81 6.57 19.51 10.16
N PHE A 82 5.31 19.67 9.79
CA PHE A 82 4.70 19.11 8.61
C PHE A 82 4.04 20.18 7.77
N HIS A 83 4.82 20.80 6.89
CA HIS A 83 4.28 21.63 5.80
C HIS A 83 3.88 20.75 4.62
N GLU A 84 2.96 21.23 3.78
CA GLU A 84 2.39 20.51 2.63
C GLU A 84 3.47 19.90 1.73
N HIS A 85 4.51 20.66 1.40
CA HIS A 85 5.61 20.17 0.58
C HIS A 85 6.29 18.93 1.19
N THR A 86 6.44 18.89 2.52
CA THR A 86 7.03 17.75 3.24
C THR A 86 6.09 16.54 3.20
N ILE A 87 4.78 16.75 3.33
CA ILE A 87 3.75 15.69 3.20
C ILE A 87 3.78 15.09 1.80
N SER A 88 3.74 15.93 0.78
CA SER A 88 3.77 15.50 -0.62
C SER A 88 5.03 14.69 -0.93
N LYS A 89 6.20 15.17 -0.45
CA LYS A 89 7.48 14.50 -0.64
C LYS A 89 7.54 13.16 0.12
N LEU A 90 7.05 13.11 1.35
CA LEU A 90 6.97 11.87 2.12
C LEU A 90 6.07 10.84 1.42
N LEU A 91 4.86 11.24 1.03
CA LEU A 91 3.90 10.39 0.34
C LEU A 91 4.49 9.83 -0.96
N THR A 92 5.10 10.70 -1.77
CA THR A 92 5.80 10.33 -3.01
C THR A 92 6.94 9.34 -2.74
N ASN A 93 7.74 9.57 -1.69
CA ASN A 93 8.84 8.68 -1.35
C ASN A 93 8.33 7.30 -0.90
N ILE A 94 7.30 7.25 -0.06
CA ILE A 94 6.72 5.98 0.40
C ILE A 94 6.14 5.19 -0.77
N ILE A 95 5.40 5.85 -1.67
CA ILE A 95 4.87 5.17 -2.86
C ILE A 95 6.04 4.60 -3.68
N LYS A 96 7.09 5.38 -3.94
CA LYS A 96 8.28 4.89 -4.65
C LYS A 96 8.95 3.72 -3.93
N ASP A 97 9.04 3.76 -2.61
CA ASP A 97 9.62 2.66 -1.82
C ASP A 97 8.77 1.39 -1.95
N ILE A 98 7.44 1.49 -1.92
CA ILE A 98 6.53 0.36 -2.18
C ILE A 98 6.72 -0.19 -3.61
N LEU A 99 6.85 0.70 -4.61
CA LEU A 99 7.08 0.28 -6.00
C LEU A 99 8.43 -0.42 -6.19
N ASN A 100 9.45 -0.07 -5.39
CA ASN A 100 10.78 -0.69 -5.47
C ASN A 100 10.83 -2.13 -4.94
N TYR A 101 9.79 -2.61 -4.26
CA TYR A 101 9.67 -4.03 -3.90
C TYR A 101 9.33 -4.94 -5.08
N THR A 102 9.05 -4.39 -6.27
CA THR A 102 8.88 -5.16 -7.51
C THR A 102 10.24 -5.36 -8.21
N PRO A 103 10.56 -6.56 -8.74
CA PRO A 103 11.83 -6.84 -9.42
C PRO A 103 11.96 -6.13 -10.77
N ILE A 104 10.83 -5.76 -11.37
CA ILE A 104 10.78 -4.93 -12.57
C ILE A 104 11.15 -3.51 -12.13
N LYS A 105 12.28 -3.00 -12.63
CA LYS A 105 12.64 -1.60 -12.41
C LYS A 105 11.45 -0.74 -12.79
N PRO A 106 11.00 0.17 -11.90
CA PRO A 106 9.95 1.09 -12.29
C PRO A 106 10.45 1.77 -13.57
N SER A 107 9.66 1.68 -14.64
CA SER A 107 9.81 2.62 -15.75
C SER A 107 9.90 4.00 -15.12
N ASN A 108 10.63 4.95 -15.70
CA ASN A 108 10.69 6.34 -15.23
C ASN A 108 9.33 7.06 -15.36
N SER A 109 8.22 6.42 -14.97
CA SER A 109 6.90 6.98 -14.81
C SER A 109 7.01 8.03 -13.73
N PHE A 110 6.90 9.29 -14.15
CA PHE A 110 6.79 10.42 -13.27
C PHE A 110 5.52 10.28 -12.44
N LEU A 111 5.65 9.78 -11.21
CA LEU A 111 4.58 9.90 -10.21
C LEU A 111 4.41 11.40 -9.92
N LYS A 112 3.34 12.00 -10.44
CA LYS A 112 3.00 13.40 -10.23
C LYS A 112 1.70 13.48 -9.45
N LEU A 113 1.82 13.53 -8.12
CA LEU A 113 0.68 13.76 -7.26
C LEU A 113 0.25 15.24 -7.32
N PRO A 114 -1.06 15.54 -7.22
CA PRO A 114 -1.54 16.90 -7.02
C PRO A 114 -0.96 17.54 -5.75
N GLN A 115 -1.10 18.86 -5.61
CA GLN A 115 -0.74 19.55 -4.37
C GLN A 115 -1.58 19.00 -3.19
N PRO A 116 -0.99 18.82 -1.99
CA PRO A 116 -1.70 18.25 -0.84
C PRO A 116 -3.06 18.88 -0.54
N ASN A 117 -3.16 20.21 -0.62
CA ASN A 117 -4.40 20.94 -0.33
C ASN A 117 -5.53 20.69 -1.33
N SER A 118 -5.21 20.26 -2.55
CA SER A 118 -6.23 19.91 -3.54
C SER A 118 -6.66 18.46 -3.47
N ILE A 119 -6.05 17.65 -2.59
CA ILE A 119 -6.37 16.23 -2.43
C ILE A 119 -7.46 16.08 -1.35
N PRO A 120 -8.70 15.72 -1.73
CA PRO A 120 -9.75 15.47 -0.75
C PRO A 120 -9.40 14.23 0.07
N ASN A 121 -9.66 14.27 1.39
CA ASN A 121 -9.39 13.17 2.32
C ASN A 121 -7.93 12.70 2.31
N LEU A 122 -6.98 13.64 2.13
CA LEU A 122 -5.54 13.35 2.16
C LEU A 122 -5.12 12.56 3.41
N LYS A 123 -5.74 12.85 4.55
CA LYS A 123 -5.54 12.11 5.81
C LYS A 123 -5.72 10.59 5.62
N ASP A 124 -6.81 10.19 4.99
CA ASP A 124 -7.13 8.77 4.77
C ASP A 124 -6.11 8.14 3.82
N ILE A 125 -5.81 8.82 2.71
CA ILE A 125 -4.82 8.37 1.73
C ILE A 125 -3.45 8.19 2.38
N PHE A 126 -3.05 9.15 3.22
CA PHE A 126 -1.79 9.10 3.93
C PHE A 126 -1.71 7.90 4.88
N ASN A 127 -2.74 7.68 5.70
CA ASN A 127 -2.83 6.53 6.59
C ASN A 127 -2.84 5.21 5.82
N PHE A 128 -3.55 5.14 4.69
CA PHE A 128 -3.59 3.94 3.84
C PHE A 128 -2.24 3.63 3.18
N VAL A 129 -1.52 4.64 2.71
CA VAL A 129 -0.17 4.45 2.14
C VAL A 129 0.81 3.93 3.20
N PHE A 130 0.72 4.41 4.44
CA PHE A 130 1.49 3.82 5.54
C PHE A 130 1.05 2.40 5.87
N LEU A 131 -0.25 2.10 5.87
CA LEU A 131 -0.74 0.73 6.05
C LEU A 131 -0.13 -0.21 5.00
N ALA A 132 -0.13 0.19 3.72
CA ALA A 132 0.50 -0.55 2.62
C ALA A 132 2.01 -0.71 2.80
N LEU A 133 2.72 0.34 3.21
CA LEU A 133 4.15 0.27 3.51
C LEU A 133 4.44 -0.71 4.65
N VAL A 134 3.72 -0.60 5.76
CA VAL A 134 3.91 -1.49 6.92
C VAL A 134 3.64 -2.94 6.52
N PHE A 135 2.62 -3.19 5.70
CA PHE A 135 2.30 -4.52 5.19
C PHE A 135 3.44 -5.10 4.35
N ILE A 136 3.95 -4.36 3.36
CA ILE A 136 5.01 -4.86 2.47
C ILE A 136 6.33 -5.06 3.24
N VAL A 137 6.69 -4.12 4.12
CA VAL A 137 7.86 -4.22 4.99
C VAL A 137 7.72 -5.41 5.95
N SER A 138 6.52 -5.68 6.45
CA SER A 138 6.28 -6.86 7.30
C SER A 138 6.54 -8.16 6.54
N ILE A 139 6.14 -8.26 5.28
CA ILE A 139 6.34 -9.46 4.45
C ILE A 139 7.83 -9.70 4.17
N TYR A 140 8.55 -8.67 3.76
CA TYR A 140 9.93 -8.83 3.27
C TYR A 140 10.99 -8.72 4.37
N GLU A 141 10.82 -7.78 5.31
CA GLU A 141 11.88 -7.36 6.21
C GLU A 141 11.68 -7.87 7.64
N ALA A 142 10.42 -8.10 8.06
CA ALA A 142 10.18 -8.53 9.44
C ALA A 142 10.72 -9.95 9.70
N PRO A 143 11.32 -10.19 10.88
CA PRO A 143 11.72 -11.52 11.32
C PRO A 143 10.56 -12.55 11.29
N GLN A 144 10.91 -13.81 11.03
CA GLN A 144 9.94 -14.89 10.77
C GLN A 144 8.98 -15.17 11.93
N ASP A 145 9.42 -14.93 13.16
CA ASP A 145 8.69 -15.17 14.41
C ASP A 145 7.55 -14.16 14.62
N ILE A 146 7.62 -12.96 14.04
CA ILE A 146 6.53 -11.95 14.14
C ILE A 146 5.78 -11.71 12.86
N ARG A 147 6.39 -12.07 11.73
CA ARG A 147 5.86 -11.73 10.40
C ARG A 147 4.41 -12.17 10.24
N CYS A 148 4.09 -13.39 10.68
CA CYS A 148 2.73 -13.91 10.60
C CYS A 148 1.73 -13.08 11.42
N ASP A 149 2.10 -12.71 12.65
CA ASP A 149 1.25 -11.90 13.53
C ASP A 149 1.05 -10.48 12.97
N CYS A 150 2.12 -9.89 12.43
CA CYS A 150 2.06 -8.60 11.74
C CYS A 150 1.08 -8.64 10.57
N ILE A 151 1.24 -9.62 9.68
CA ILE A 151 0.40 -9.73 8.48
C ILE A 151 -1.06 -10.04 8.87
N ASN A 152 -1.29 -10.91 9.85
CA ASN A 152 -2.64 -11.23 10.31
C ASN A 152 -3.36 -10.04 10.92
N MET A 153 -2.66 -9.14 11.62
CA MET A 153 -3.27 -7.91 12.13
C MET A 153 -3.59 -6.91 11.02
N LEU A 154 -2.72 -6.81 10.01
CA LEU A 154 -2.85 -5.82 8.93
C LEU A 154 -3.86 -6.25 7.86
N LYS A 155 -3.99 -7.55 7.56
CA LYS A 155 -4.86 -8.05 6.47
C LYS A 155 -6.32 -7.64 6.66
N ASP A 156 -6.81 -7.64 7.90
CA ASP A 156 -8.19 -7.30 8.21
C ASP A 156 -8.47 -5.81 7.96
N GLN A 157 -7.45 -4.95 8.05
CA GLN A 157 -7.57 -3.53 7.72
C GLN A 157 -7.80 -3.33 6.22
N PHE A 158 -7.16 -4.14 5.36
CA PHE A 158 -7.37 -4.07 3.91
C PHE A 158 -8.77 -4.53 3.48
N ALA A 159 -9.41 -5.41 4.26
CA ALA A 159 -10.78 -5.85 4.00
C ALA A 159 -11.85 -4.81 4.39
N SER A 160 -11.45 -3.72 5.07
CA SER A 160 -12.39 -2.69 5.53
C SER A 160 -12.97 -1.85 4.37
N SER A 161 -14.18 -1.32 4.58
CA SER A 161 -14.81 -0.39 3.62
C SER A 161 -13.99 0.88 3.43
N TRP A 162 -13.36 1.37 4.50
CA TRP A 162 -12.43 2.51 4.47
C TRP A 162 -11.24 2.25 3.56
N ALA A 163 -10.52 1.13 3.74
CA ALA A 163 -9.38 0.78 2.91
C ALA A 163 -9.76 0.63 1.43
N ARG A 164 -10.93 0.04 1.15
CA ARG A 164 -11.45 -0.11 -0.21
C ARG A 164 -11.77 1.24 -0.87
N GLU A 165 -12.38 2.17 -0.16
CA GLU A 165 -12.70 3.49 -0.72
C GLU A 165 -11.44 4.35 -0.88
N THR A 166 -10.55 4.31 0.12
CA THR A 166 -9.30 5.07 0.11
C THR A 166 -8.31 4.58 -0.95
N SER A 167 -8.20 3.26 -1.14
CA SER A 167 -7.38 2.68 -2.22
C SER A 167 -7.85 3.13 -3.60
N LYS A 168 -9.15 3.12 -3.89
CA LYS A 168 -9.71 3.64 -5.14
C LYS A 168 -9.33 5.11 -5.38
N ARG A 169 -9.38 5.94 -4.34
CA ARG A 169 -8.97 7.35 -4.42
C ARG A 169 -7.48 7.48 -4.71
N LEU A 170 -6.65 6.71 -4.01
CA LEU A 170 -5.20 6.67 -4.25
C LEU A 170 -4.89 6.25 -5.69
N MET A 171 -5.51 5.18 -6.21
CA MET A 171 -5.29 4.71 -7.57
C MET A 171 -5.63 5.78 -8.61
N ARG A 172 -6.78 6.45 -8.45
CA ARG A 172 -7.18 7.60 -9.30
C ARG A 172 -6.18 8.75 -9.27
N LEU A 173 -5.56 9.01 -8.11
CA LEU A 173 -4.55 10.07 -7.97
C LEU A 173 -3.21 9.70 -8.60
N MET A 174 -2.82 8.42 -8.54
CA MET A 174 -1.55 7.94 -9.09
C MET A 174 -1.60 7.73 -10.60
N GLY A 175 -2.79 7.44 -11.15
CA GLY A 175 -2.99 7.14 -12.56
C GLY A 175 -2.66 5.69 -12.92
N SER A 176 -3.15 5.25 -14.08
CA SER A 176 -3.15 3.85 -14.52
C SER A 176 -1.78 3.17 -14.52
N ASN A 177 -0.75 3.86 -15.00
CA ASN A 177 0.61 3.29 -15.08
C ASN A 177 1.18 3.00 -13.69
N THR A 178 1.01 3.92 -12.73
CA THR A 178 1.52 3.72 -11.37
C THR A 178 0.64 2.78 -10.56
N GLU A 179 -0.66 2.77 -10.81
CA GLU A 179 -1.59 1.77 -10.30
C GLU A 179 -1.17 0.35 -10.69
N GLU A 180 -0.82 0.09 -11.96
CA GLU A 180 -0.34 -1.23 -12.39
C GLU A 180 0.91 -1.67 -11.63
N GLN A 181 1.88 -0.78 -11.46
CA GLN A 181 3.11 -1.07 -10.71
C GLN A 181 2.83 -1.28 -9.22
N TRP A 182 1.91 -0.51 -8.64
CA TRP A 182 1.45 -0.68 -7.27
C TRP A 182 0.84 -2.06 -7.07
N MET A 183 -0.07 -2.47 -7.97
CA MET A 183 -0.71 -3.77 -7.92
C MET A 183 0.30 -4.90 -8.07
N ARG A 184 1.30 -4.77 -8.94
CA ARG A 184 2.40 -5.74 -9.05
C ARG A 184 3.21 -5.87 -7.76
N SER A 185 3.58 -4.76 -7.11
CA SER A 185 4.31 -4.79 -5.83
C SER A 185 3.51 -5.47 -4.73
N MET A 186 2.24 -5.08 -4.57
CA MET A 186 1.39 -5.65 -3.54
C MET A 186 1.10 -7.13 -3.80
N ASN A 187 0.78 -7.50 -5.04
CA ASN A 187 0.50 -8.89 -5.42
C ASN A 187 1.72 -9.79 -5.23
N LEU A 188 2.92 -9.33 -5.60
CA LEU A 188 4.14 -10.10 -5.36
C LEU A 188 4.40 -10.32 -3.87
N ALA A 189 4.17 -9.30 -3.04
CA ALA A 189 4.26 -9.45 -1.59
C ALA A 189 3.28 -10.51 -1.07
N ILE A 190 2.01 -10.43 -1.50
CA ILE A 190 0.99 -11.42 -1.13
C ILE A 190 1.39 -12.83 -1.62
N THR A 191 1.90 -12.96 -2.84
CA THR A 191 2.42 -14.24 -3.38
C THR A 191 3.52 -14.81 -2.49
N ASN A 192 4.51 -14.00 -2.12
CA ASN A 192 5.62 -14.44 -1.27
C ASN A 192 5.12 -14.89 0.09
N TRP A 193 4.20 -14.13 0.70
CA TRP A 193 3.59 -14.49 1.96
C TRP A 193 2.80 -15.81 1.88
N MET A 194 1.94 -15.97 0.87
CA MET A 194 1.16 -17.20 0.69
C MET A 194 2.04 -18.41 0.41
N THR A 195 3.14 -18.24 -0.32
CA THR A 195 4.13 -19.30 -0.57
C THR A 195 4.76 -19.76 0.74
N GLU A 196 5.16 -18.82 1.61
CA GLU A 196 5.71 -19.14 2.93
C GLU A 196 4.68 -19.87 3.82
N LEU A 197 3.41 -19.45 3.79
CA LEU A 197 2.35 -20.10 4.55
C LEU A 197 2.06 -21.53 4.09
N ARG A 198 2.01 -21.76 2.78
CA ARG A 198 1.82 -23.10 2.20
C ARG A 198 2.96 -24.03 2.60
N ALA A 199 4.20 -23.54 2.60
CA ALA A 199 5.36 -24.32 3.07
C ALA A 199 5.26 -24.73 4.56
N ARG A 200 4.49 -23.98 5.36
CA ARG A 200 4.23 -24.27 6.78
C ARG A 200 2.95 -25.08 7.02
N ASN A 201 2.29 -25.62 5.99
CA ASN A 201 1.00 -26.33 6.06
C ASN A 201 -0.15 -25.51 6.69
N HIS A 202 -0.06 -24.18 6.70
CA HIS A 202 -1.14 -23.33 7.19
C HIS A 202 -2.08 -22.95 6.05
N CYS A 203 -3.35 -23.39 6.15
CA CYS A 203 -4.41 -23.00 5.21
C CYS A 203 -4.97 -21.63 5.61
N LEU A 204 -4.54 -20.57 4.93
CA LEU A 204 -5.12 -19.24 5.09
C LEU A 204 -5.75 -18.79 3.78
N LYS A 205 -6.96 -18.21 3.89
CA LYS A 205 -7.59 -17.47 2.80
C LYS A 205 -6.75 -16.24 2.50
N ALA A 206 -6.53 -15.98 1.21
CA ALA A 206 -5.85 -14.79 0.73
C ALA A 206 -6.46 -13.52 1.37
N PRO A 207 -5.66 -12.46 1.64
CA PRO A 207 -6.21 -11.19 2.05
C PRO A 207 -7.16 -10.73 0.93
N SER A 208 -8.32 -10.18 1.29
CA SER A 208 -9.43 -9.94 0.35
C SER A 208 -8.93 -9.37 -0.99
N PRO A 209 -9.51 -9.77 -2.14
CA PRO A 209 -9.03 -9.35 -3.45
C PRO A 209 -8.88 -7.82 -3.49
N MET A 210 -7.64 -7.35 -3.65
CA MET A 210 -7.37 -5.92 -3.74
C MET A 210 -7.90 -5.44 -5.08
N TYR A 211 -9.04 -4.76 -5.05
CA TYR A 211 -9.68 -4.22 -6.24
C TYR A 211 -8.94 -2.96 -6.68
N SER A 212 -8.46 -2.97 -7.92
CA SER A 212 -7.98 -1.80 -8.63
C SER A 212 -9.07 -1.30 -9.59
N SER A 213 -9.06 -0.03 -9.95
CA SER A 213 -10.02 0.56 -10.89
C SER A 213 -9.38 1.78 -11.52
N ALA A 214 -8.63 1.54 -12.60
CA ALA A 214 -7.96 2.56 -13.38
C ALA A 214 -8.89 3.16 -14.43
N ILE A 215 -9.26 4.44 -14.29
CA ILE A 215 -10.00 5.18 -15.34
C ILE A 215 -8.96 5.76 -16.32
N SER A 216 -9.02 5.37 -17.59
CA SER A 216 -8.19 5.98 -18.66
C SER A 216 -8.98 7.06 -19.42
N GLY A 217 -8.27 8.03 -20.00
CA GLY A 217 -8.83 9.24 -20.60
C GLY A 217 -9.48 9.10 -21.99
N LEU A 218 -10.28 10.13 -22.32
CA LEU A 218 -10.95 10.44 -23.60
C LEU A 218 -11.71 9.27 -24.27
N GLY A 219 -12.99 9.15 -23.92
CA GLY A 219 -13.99 8.35 -24.66
C GLY A 219 -14.23 6.92 -24.15
N LEU A 220 -13.28 6.33 -23.43
CA LEU A 220 -13.34 4.94 -22.96
C LEU A 220 -13.17 4.86 -21.45
N TRP A 221 -14.03 4.13 -20.74
CA TRP A 221 -13.77 3.75 -19.36
C TRP A 221 -13.05 2.40 -19.33
N LYS A 222 -12.07 2.25 -18.46
CA LYS A 222 -11.32 1.01 -18.26
C LYS A 222 -11.55 0.55 -16.83
N VAL A 223 -11.70 -0.75 -16.64
CA VAL A 223 -11.70 -1.40 -15.32
C VAL A 223 -10.62 -2.47 -15.37
N GLN A 224 -9.65 -2.39 -14.47
CA GLN A 224 -8.55 -3.36 -14.38
C GLN A 224 -8.63 -4.10 -13.05
N LEU A 225 -8.66 -5.42 -13.13
CA LEU A 225 -8.70 -6.34 -12.00
C LEU A 225 -7.37 -7.08 -11.96
N TYR A 226 -6.81 -7.26 -10.77
CA TYR A 226 -5.57 -8.00 -10.58
C TYR A 226 -5.77 -9.05 -9.49
N CYS A 227 -5.28 -10.27 -9.74
CA CYS A 227 -5.31 -11.34 -8.74
C CYS A 227 -4.03 -12.19 -8.86
N PRO A 228 -3.28 -12.41 -7.76
CA PRO A 228 -2.20 -13.40 -7.75
C PRO A 228 -2.76 -14.79 -8.02
N VAL A 229 -2.13 -15.58 -8.90
CA VAL A 229 -2.60 -16.94 -9.22
C VAL A 229 -2.64 -17.83 -7.97
N ILE A 230 -1.64 -17.69 -7.09
CA ILE A 230 -1.57 -18.42 -5.81
C ILE A 230 -2.73 -18.08 -4.84
N ALA A 231 -3.47 -16.99 -5.07
CA ALA A 231 -4.65 -16.62 -4.28
C ALA A 231 -5.94 -17.28 -4.78
N MET A 232 -5.92 -17.86 -5.99
CA MET A 232 -7.10 -18.44 -6.63
C MET A 232 -7.35 -19.87 -6.15
N GLU A 233 -8.62 -20.25 -6.03
CA GLU A 233 -9.03 -21.62 -5.74
C GLU A 233 -9.06 -22.43 -7.04
N ILE A 234 -8.57 -23.67 -7.00
CA ILE A 234 -8.59 -24.57 -8.16
C ILE A 234 -9.95 -25.27 -8.18
N GLU A 235 -10.80 -24.96 -9.16
CA GLU A 235 -12.13 -25.58 -9.26
C GLU A 235 -12.09 -27.02 -9.80
N LYS A 236 -11.29 -27.29 -10.84
CA LYS A 236 -11.20 -28.62 -11.48
C LYS A 236 -9.77 -28.89 -11.93
N CYS A 237 -9.23 -30.03 -11.50
CA CYS A 237 -7.97 -30.57 -12.01
C CYS A 237 -8.26 -31.86 -12.79
N ASN A 238 -8.12 -31.80 -14.13
CA ASN A 238 -8.42 -32.94 -15.01
C ASN A 238 -7.28 -33.97 -15.09
N SER A 239 -6.19 -33.76 -14.35
CA SER A 239 -4.99 -34.61 -14.36
C SER A 239 -4.53 -34.91 -12.93
N PRO A 240 -5.15 -35.89 -12.25
CA PRO A 240 -4.70 -36.33 -10.95
C PRO A 240 -3.36 -37.07 -11.11
N GLY A 241 -2.26 -36.51 -10.57
CA GLY A 241 -1.02 -37.26 -10.34
C GLY A 241 0.23 -36.82 -11.12
N GLN A 242 0.20 -35.76 -11.92
CA GLN A 242 1.40 -35.20 -12.57
C GLN A 242 1.59 -33.74 -12.18
N GLU A 243 1.98 -33.50 -10.93
CA GLU A 243 2.37 -32.17 -10.47
C GLU A 243 3.77 -31.84 -10.99
N ASP A 244 3.84 -31.10 -12.10
CA ASP A 244 5.08 -30.44 -12.48
C ASP A 244 5.36 -29.32 -11.45
N GLN A 245 6.21 -29.63 -10.47
CA GLN A 245 6.60 -28.69 -9.41
C GLN A 245 7.28 -27.44 -9.96
N LYS A 246 7.99 -27.52 -11.10
CA LYS A 246 8.64 -26.35 -11.71
C LYS A 246 7.60 -25.43 -12.34
N LEU A 247 6.62 -26.01 -13.04
CA LEU A 247 5.50 -25.27 -13.59
C LEU A 247 4.65 -24.66 -12.47
N GLY A 248 4.32 -25.44 -11.43
CA GLY A 248 3.56 -24.97 -10.28
C GLY A 248 4.27 -23.81 -9.56
N PHE A 249 5.58 -23.92 -9.33
CA PHE A 249 6.37 -22.83 -8.78
C PHE A 249 6.31 -21.60 -9.68
N SER A 250 6.54 -21.74 -10.99
CA SER A 250 6.49 -20.60 -11.92
C SER A 250 5.12 -19.92 -11.94
N LEU A 251 4.03 -20.70 -12.00
CA LEU A 251 2.66 -20.20 -12.02
C LEU A 251 2.28 -19.44 -10.75
N ASN A 252 2.78 -19.85 -9.58
CA ASN A 252 2.51 -19.14 -8.32
C ASN A 252 2.96 -17.66 -8.35
N TYR A 253 3.99 -17.35 -9.15
CA TYR A 253 4.52 -16.00 -9.32
C TYR A 253 3.90 -15.21 -10.48
N HIS A 254 2.87 -15.76 -11.13
CA HIS A 254 2.08 -15.03 -12.10
C HIS A 254 0.89 -14.31 -11.44
N GLN A 255 0.43 -13.25 -12.11
CA GLN A 255 -0.80 -12.54 -11.77
C GLN A 255 -1.76 -12.61 -12.96
N VAL A 256 -3.04 -12.83 -12.66
CA VAL A 256 -4.12 -12.65 -13.64
C VAL A 256 -4.48 -11.17 -13.66
N GLU A 257 -4.50 -10.60 -14.86
CA GLU A 257 -5.01 -9.26 -15.12
C GLU A 257 -6.27 -9.38 -15.97
N GLY A 258 -7.41 -8.90 -15.46
CA GLY A 258 -8.65 -8.76 -16.22
C GLY A 258 -8.88 -7.31 -16.59
N VAL A 259 -9.08 -7.02 -17.86
CA VAL A 259 -9.31 -5.66 -18.37
C VAL A 259 -10.67 -5.60 -19.05
N ILE A 260 -11.56 -4.78 -18.51
CA ILE A 260 -12.87 -4.49 -19.12
C ILE A 260 -12.81 -3.06 -19.66
N GLN A 261 -13.03 -2.90 -20.97
CA GLN A 261 -13.15 -1.62 -21.63
C GLN A 261 -14.63 -1.33 -21.90
N LEU A 262 -15.06 -0.12 -21.57
CA LEU A 262 -16.43 0.34 -21.71
C LEU A 262 -16.44 1.58 -22.61
N ASN A 263 -17.27 1.56 -23.64
CA ASN A 263 -17.64 2.76 -24.38
C ASN A 263 -18.71 3.50 -23.58
N HIS A 264 -18.63 4.83 -23.55
CA HIS A 264 -19.68 5.65 -22.94
C HIS A 264 -20.11 6.76 -23.89
N GLN A 265 -21.41 7.02 -23.91
CA GLN A 265 -22.02 8.13 -24.63
C GLN A 265 -22.86 8.95 -23.63
N VAL A 266 -22.58 10.25 -23.57
CA VAL A 266 -23.30 11.18 -22.71
C VAL A 266 -24.23 12.03 -23.59
N MET A 267 -25.52 11.99 -23.31
CA MET A 267 -26.52 12.84 -23.96
C MET A 267 -27.08 13.80 -22.91
N VAL A 268 -26.80 15.09 -23.08
CA VAL A 268 -27.32 16.13 -22.19
C VAL A 268 -28.69 16.53 -22.70
N ARG A 269 -29.71 16.41 -21.86
CA ARG A 269 -31.07 16.92 -22.10
C ARG A 269 -31.34 18.11 -21.17
N GLU A 270 -32.50 18.75 -21.34
CA GLU A 270 -32.85 19.96 -20.58
C GLU A 270 -32.94 19.71 -19.06
N GLU A 271 -33.50 18.58 -18.63
CA GLU A 271 -33.74 18.29 -17.21
C GLU A 271 -32.85 17.16 -16.63
N TRP A 272 -32.14 16.40 -17.47
CA TRP A 272 -31.28 15.30 -17.01
C TRP A 272 -30.17 14.95 -18.01
N ILE A 273 -29.29 14.05 -17.59
CA ILE A 273 -28.16 13.55 -18.39
C ILE A 273 -28.35 12.05 -18.57
N ASP A 274 -28.47 11.59 -19.82
CA ASP A 274 -28.45 10.16 -20.14
C ASP A 274 -26.98 9.71 -20.33
N VAL A 275 -26.57 8.66 -19.62
CA VAL A 275 -25.24 8.05 -19.79
C VAL A 275 -25.43 6.61 -20.24
N LEU A 276 -25.17 6.35 -21.52
CA LEU A 276 -25.16 4.99 -22.07
C LEU A 276 -23.76 4.40 -21.90
N VAL A 277 -23.67 3.20 -21.35
CA VAL A 277 -22.40 2.48 -21.16
C VAL A 277 -22.53 1.10 -21.79
N SER A 278 -21.60 0.74 -22.69
CA SER A 278 -21.55 -0.57 -23.33
C SER A 278 -20.17 -1.19 -23.17
N ILE A 279 -20.10 -2.50 -22.97
CA ILE A 279 -18.83 -3.23 -22.93
C ILE A 279 -18.30 -3.31 -24.36
N ASP A 280 -17.10 -2.77 -24.57
CA ASP A 280 -16.39 -2.79 -25.85
C ASP A 280 -15.51 -4.03 -25.96
N ASN A 281 -14.75 -4.32 -24.91
CA ASN A 281 -13.77 -5.39 -24.91
C ASN A 281 -13.54 -5.95 -23.49
N VAL A 282 -13.25 -7.24 -23.40
CA VAL A 282 -12.81 -7.93 -22.18
C VAL A 282 -11.56 -8.74 -22.52
N ARG A 283 -10.45 -8.45 -21.84
CA ARG A 283 -9.15 -9.13 -22.00
C ARG A 283 -8.70 -9.77 -20.69
#